data_AF-A0AA88WR56-F1
#
_entry.id   AF-A0AA88WR56-F1
#
_cell.length_a   1.000
_cell.length_b   1.000
_cell.length_c   1.000
_cell.angle_alpha   90.00
_cell.angle_beta   90.00
_cell.angle_gamma   90.00
#
_symmetry.space_group_name_H-M   'P 1'
#
loop_
_entity.id
_entity.type
_entity.pdbx_description
1 polymer ?
#
loop_
_entity_poly.entity_id
_entity_poly.type
_entity_poly.pdbx_seq_one_letter_code
_entity_poly.pdbx_strand_id
1 'polypeptide(L)'
;MVRLMGWGVADEQGWRKGPWTPEEDKLLTQHVTLHGEGRWSSVSKNAGLNRSGKSCRLRWVNYLRPGLKKGHITPQEEGLIIELHALWGNKWSTIARYLPGRTDNEIKNYWRTHFKKREKPPQIQGKRKAEDVVEEKQHQDAETRKSDEINKERMNYLRGDEDMSFTNCPTLHQEVNCWSISNVTEDSFLWGSLWNWH
;
A
#
# COMPACT_ATOMS: atom_id res chain seq x y z
N MET A 1 1.38 33.51 40.80
CA MET A 1 2.24 33.90 39.66
C MET A 1 2.86 32.65 39.06
N VAL A 2 2.27 32.08 38.01
CA VAL A 2 2.85 30.95 37.27
C VAL A 2 3.25 31.48 35.89
N ARG A 3 4.55 31.37 35.61
CA ARG A 3 5.27 31.98 34.50
C ARG A 3 4.81 31.39 33.17
N LEU A 4 4.13 32.19 32.35
CA LEU A 4 3.98 31.96 30.91
C LEU A 4 5.38 31.92 30.31
N MET A 5 5.93 30.74 30.01
CA MET A 5 7.05 30.64 29.10
C MET A 5 6.50 30.72 27.68
N GLY A 6 6.72 31.90 27.11
CA GLY A 6 6.33 32.26 25.76
C GLY A 6 6.89 31.27 24.75
N TRP A 7 6.00 30.84 23.87
CA TRP A 7 6.37 30.15 22.67
C TRP A 7 7.17 31.14 21.82
N GLY A 8 8.43 30.77 21.56
CA GLY A 8 9.35 31.57 20.77
C GLY A 8 8.73 31.90 19.41
N VAL A 9 8.92 33.16 19.04
CA VAL A 9 8.58 33.78 17.76
C VAL A 9 8.94 32.83 16.62
N ALA A 10 7.93 32.45 15.82
CA ALA A 10 8.12 31.71 14.59
C ALA A 10 8.75 32.64 13.56
N ASP A 11 9.94 32.30 13.06
CA ASP A 11 10.58 32.96 11.91
C ASP A 11 9.61 32.92 10.71
N GLU A 12 9.43 34.06 10.03
CA GLU A 12 8.38 34.40 9.05
C GLU A 12 8.43 33.64 7.70
N GLN A 13 9.21 32.56 7.59
CA GLN A 13 9.10 31.56 6.52
C GLN A 13 9.20 30.18 7.17
N GLY A 14 8.06 29.50 7.29
CA GLY A 14 7.98 28.22 7.97
C GLY A 14 8.96 27.17 7.42
N TRP A 15 9.50 26.32 8.30
CA TRP A 15 10.43 25.26 7.91
C TRP A 15 9.81 24.27 6.93
N ARG A 16 10.61 23.80 5.96
CA ARG A 16 10.18 22.80 4.99
C ARG A 16 9.85 21.46 5.67
N LYS A 17 8.66 20.94 5.36
CA LYS A 17 8.20 19.62 5.77
C LYS A 17 8.41 18.61 4.64
N GLY A 18 8.39 17.32 4.98
CA GLY A 18 8.50 16.23 4.01
C GLY A 18 9.90 15.59 3.90
N PRO A 19 10.10 14.74 2.88
CA PRO A 19 11.29 13.91 2.73
C PRO A 19 12.55 14.76 2.56
N TRP A 20 13.67 14.24 3.08
CA TRP A 20 14.99 14.84 2.92
C TRP A 20 15.52 14.59 1.52
N THR A 21 16.06 15.63 0.89
CA THR A 21 16.70 15.49 -0.42
C THR A 21 18.19 15.14 -0.24
N PRO A 22 18.82 14.52 -1.24
CA PRO A 22 20.26 14.23 -1.20
C PRO A 22 21.12 15.49 -0.99
N GLU A 23 20.70 16.63 -1.53
CA GLU A 23 21.38 17.92 -1.39
C GLU A 23 21.33 18.40 0.05
N GLU A 24 20.16 18.31 0.70
CA GLU A 24 20.03 18.64 2.12
C GLU A 24 20.86 17.71 3.01
N ASP A 25 20.86 16.41 2.71
CA ASP A 25 21.65 15.42 3.45
C ASP A 25 23.16 15.72 3.31
N LYS A 26 23.61 16.14 2.12
CA LYS A 26 24.99 16.57 1.86
C LYS A 26 25.34 17.80 2.69
N LEU A 27 24.51 18.84 2.68
CA LEU A 27 24.74 20.07 3.47
C LEU A 27 24.80 19.77 4.97
N LEU A 28 23.88 18.95 5.47
CA LEU A 28 23.87 18.54 6.88
C LEU A 28 25.13 17.76 7.24
N THR A 29 25.54 16.81 6.39
CA THR A 29 26.73 15.99 6.62
C THR A 29 28.01 16.82 6.61
N GLN A 30 28.15 17.73 5.64
CA GLN A 30 29.30 18.64 5.56
C GLN A 30 29.40 19.52 6.80
N HIS A 31 28.28 20.13 7.21
CA HIS A 31 28.26 20.99 8.39
C HIS A 31 28.66 20.22 9.67
N VAL A 32 28.10 19.04 9.89
CA VAL A 32 28.42 18.22 11.08
C VAL A 32 29.87 17.71 11.04
N THR A 33 30.39 17.39 9.85
CA THR A 33 31.79 16.99 9.69
C THR A 33 32.76 18.13 10.05
N LEU A 34 32.43 19.36 9.67
CA LEU A 34 33.28 20.54 9.91
C LEU A 34 33.19 21.08 11.34
N HIS A 35 32.00 21.05 11.96
CA HIS A 35 31.75 21.70 13.25
C HIS A 35 31.52 20.73 14.41
N GLY A 36 31.46 19.42 14.13
CA GLY A 36 31.13 18.36 15.07
C GLY A 36 29.62 18.16 15.25
N GLU A 37 29.25 17.07 15.94
CA GLU A 37 27.86 16.79 16.30
C GLU A 37 27.38 17.74 17.42
N GLY A 38 26.22 18.38 17.24
CA GLY A 38 25.62 19.22 18.27
C GLY A 38 25.16 20.58 17.75
N ARG A 39 24.79 21.47 18.68
CA ARG A 39 24.29 22.83 18.39
C ARG A 39 23.21 22.87 17.29
N TRP A 40 22.32 21.88 17.30
CA TRP A 40 21.34 21.66 16.23
C TRP A 40 20.44 22.87 15.94
N SER A 41 20.22 23.75 16.92
CA SER A 41 19.47 25.01 16.76
C SER A 41 20.07 25.94 15.70
N SER A 42 21.40 26.01 15.58
CA SER A 42 22.09 26.88 14.61
C SER A 42 22.43 26.17 13.31
N VAL A 43 22.42 24.83 13.27
CA VAL A 43 22.78 24.03 12.08
C VAL A 43 21.97 24.43 10.86
N SER A 44 20.67 24.67 11.02
CA SER A 44 19.80 25.10 9.91
C SER A 44 20.31 26.37 9.23
N LYS A 45 20.53 27.43 10.00
CA LYS A 45 20.96 28.74 9.47
C LYS A 45 22.38 28.65 8.91
N ASN A 46 23.29 27.98 9.62
CA ASN A 46 24.70 27.91 9.25
C ASN A 46 24.99 26.99 8.07
N ALA A 47 24.19 25.93 7.88
CA ALA A 47 24.34 25.00 6.75
C ALA A 47 23.50 25.41 5.52
N GLY A 48 22.76 26.53 5.59
CA GLY A 48 21.86 26.94 4.50
C GLY A 48 20.66 26.01 4.30
N LEU A 49 20.21 25.33 5.36
CA LEU A 49 19.08 24.38 5.31
C LEU A 49 17.77 25.04 5.76
N ASN A 50 16.72 24.91 4.95
CA ASN A 50 15.36 25.29 5.36
C ASN A 50 14.66 24.18 6.18
N ARG A 51 15.29 23.75 7.27
CA ARG A 51 14.82 22.67 8.15
C ARG A 51 14.93 23.08 9.62
N SER A 52 14.07 22.56 10.48
CA SER A 52 14.22 22.80 11.91
C SER A 52 15.47 22.13 12.47
N GLY A 53 16.09 22.72 13.50
CA GLY A 53 17.21 22.08 14.20
C GLY A 53 16.86 20.70 14.76
N LYS A 54 15.62 20.52 15.23
CA LYS A 54 15.09 19.21 15.65
C LYS A 54 15.06 18.21 14.49
N SER A 55 14.64 18.64 13.30
CA SER A 55 14.64 17.82 12.10
C SER A 55 16.06 17.44 11.68
N CYS A 56 17.00 18.39 11.69
CA CYS A 56 18.41 18.13 11.39
C CYS A 56 18.99 17.06 12.33
N ARG A 57 18.79 17.22 13.65
CA ARG A 57 19.22 16.22 14.65
C ARG A 57 18.63 14.84 14.34
N LEU A 58 17.32 14.78 14.12
CA LEU A 58 16.62 13.52 13.89
C LEU A 58 17.10 12.83 12.61
N ARG A 59 17.38 13.61 11.56
CA ARG A 59 17.93 13.10 10.31
C ARG A 59 19.33 12.54 10.50
N TRP A 60 20.19 13.28 11.19
CA TRP A 60 21.55 12.85 11.48
C TRP A 60 21.58 11.51 12.23
N VAL A 61 20.96 11.46 13.41
CA VAL A 61 21.06 10.30 14.30
C VAL A 61 20.41 9.03 13.76
N ASN A 62 19.42 9.16 12.87
CA ASN A 62 18.69 8.00 12.34
C ASN A 62 19.14 7.53 10.95
N TYR A 63 19.79 8.38 10.16
CA TYR A 63 20.06 8.07 8.75
C TYR A 63 21.46 8.40 8.26
N LEU A 64 22.07 9.51 8.73
CA LEU A 64 23.32 10.01 8.15
C LEU A 64 24.55 9.68 8.99
N ARG A 65 24.38 9.45 10.30
CA ARG A 65 25.50 9.18 11.20
C ARG A 65 26.30 7.96 10.73
N PRO A 66 27.64 8.04 10.68
CA PRO A 66 28.48 6.89 10.41
C PRO A 66 28.23 5.75 11.41
N GLY A 67 28.34 4.50 10.95
CA GLY A 67 28.15 3.31 11.78
C GLY A 67 26.71 2.81 11.89
N LEU A 68 25.75 3.46 11.22
CA LEU A 68 24.39 2.95 11.07
C LEU A 68 24.34 1.82 10.02
N LYS A 69 23.70 0.71 10.37
CA LYS A 69 23.44 -0.39 9.43
C LYS A 69 22.28 -0.01 8.51
N LYS A 70 22.45 -0.28 7.22
CA LYS A 70 21.38 -0.13 6.21
C LYS A 70 20.80 -1.50 5.91
N GLY A 71 19.47 -1.60 5.82
CA GLY A 71 18.76 -2.82 5.44
C GLY A 71 17.89 -3.43 6.55
N HIS A 72 17.33 -4.59 6.26
CA HIS A 72 16.38 -5.29 7.13
C HIS A 72 17.01 -5.76 8.45
N ILE A 73 16.20 -5.88 9.49
CA ILE A 73 16.58 -6.51 10.76
C ILE A 73 16.86 -7.99 10.48
N THR A 74 18.03 -8.47 10.89
CA THR A 74 18.42 -9.87 10.73
C THR A 74 17.68 -10.77 11.73
N PRO A 75 17.52 -12.08 11.48
CA PRO A 75 16.89 -13.00 12.43
C PRO A 75 17.56 -13.02 13.82
N GLN A 76 18.88 -12.81 13.86
CA GLN A 76 19.63 -12.70 15.10
C GLN A 76 19.29 -11.42 15.86
N GLU A 77 19.20 -10.29 15.15
CA GLU A 77 18.76 -9.01 15.73
C GLU A 77 17.30 -9.10 16.19
N GLU A 78 16.43 -9.80 15.45
CA GLU A 78 15.03 -10.06 15.83
C GLU A 78 14.93 -10.82 17.15
N GLY A 79 15.65 -11.94 17.30
CA GLY A 79 15.66 -12.70 18.55
C GLY A 79 16.03 -11.82 19.75
N LEU A 80 17.07 -10.99 19.59
CA LEU A 80 17.51 -10.07 20.63
C LEU A 80 16.46 -8.97 20.91
N ILE A 81 15.78 -8.44 19.88
CA ILE A 81 14.69 -7.47 20.07
C ILE A 81 13.55 -8.09 20.90
N ILE A 82 13.17 -9.33 20.62
CA ILE A 82 12.10 -10.03 21.35
C ILE A 82 12.50 -10.24 22.82
N GLU A 83 13.69 -10.79 23.07
CA GLU A 83 14.18 -11.04 24.43
C GLU A 83 14.28 -9.75 25.25
N LEU A 84 14.91 -8.71 24.70
CA LEU A 84 15.09 -7.44 25.40
C LEU A 84 13.77 -6.68 25.58
N HIS A 85 12.82 -6.81 24.64
CA HIS A 85 11.48 -6.27 24.82
C HIS A 85 10.72 -6.99 25.94
N ALA A 86 10.83 -8.32 26.04
CA ALA A 86 10.23 -9.06 27.16
C ALA A 86 10.79 -8.59 28.52
N LEU A 87 12.08 -8.23 28.58
CA LEU A 87 12.73 -7.75 29.80
C LEU A 87 12.41 -6.29 30.15
N TRP A 88 12.38 -5.39 29.16
CA TRP A 88 12.32 -3.93 29.39
C TRP A 88 11.09 -3.24 28.82
N GLY A 89 10.24 -3.95 28.08
CA GLY A 89 9.10 -3.41 27.37
C GLY A 89 9.50 -2.39 26.31
N ASN A 90 8.69 -1.33 26.17
CA ASN A 90 8.85 -0.30 25.13
C ASN A 90 10.00 0.70 25.38
N LYS A 91 11.08 0.28 26.08
CA LYS A 91 12.27 1.11 26.35
C LYS A 91 13.25 1.03 25.16
N TRP A 92 12.82 1.49 24.00
CA TRP A 92 13.54 1.35 22.72
C TRP A 92 14.99 1.83 22.76
N SER A 93 15.24 2.99 23.35
CA SER A 93 16.61 3.54 23.46
C SER A 93 17.51 2.75 24.41
N THR A 94 16.94 1.93 25.30
CA THR A 94 17.69 0.97 26.12
C THR A 94 18.02 -0.27 25.31
N ILE A 95 17.02 -0.82 24.60
CA ILE A 95 17.19 -1.99 23.71
C ILE A 95 18.24 -1.70 22.62
N ALA A 96 18.20 -0.52 22.01
CA ALA A 96 19.14 -0.11 20.96
C ALA A 96 20.61 -0.15 21.38
N ARG A 97 20.92 -0.03 22.68
CA ARG A 97 22.31 -0.12 23.18
C ARG A 97 22.93 -1.52 22.96
N TYR A 98 22.11 -2.55 22.80
CA TYR A 98 22.53 -3.92 22.61
C TYR A 98 22.52 -4.36 21.13
N LEU A 99 22.07 -3.48 20.22
CA LEU A 99 21.99 -3.74 18.79
C LEU A 99 22.94 -2.79 18.05
N PRO A 100 24.22 -3.15 17.87
CA PRO A 100 25.21 -2.26 17.31
C PRO A 100 24.82 -1.83 15.88
N GLY A 101 24.81 -0.52 15.66
CA GLY A 101 24.43 0.09 14.40
C GLY A 101 22.93 0.16 14.12
N ARG A 102 22.07 -0.24 15.07
CA ARG A 102 20.61 -0.04 15.00
C ARG A 102 20.16 1.09 15.91
N THR A 103 19.14 1.78 15.46
CA THR A 103 18.50 2.88 16.18
C THR A 103 17.25 2.42 16.91
N ASP A 104 16.89 3.15 17.96
CA ASP A 104 15.65 2.95 18.70
C ASP A 104 14.42 3.14 17.79
N ASN A 105 14.52 4.03 16.80
CA ASN A 105 13.50 4.22 15.79
C ASN A 105 13.29 2.97 14.91
N GLU A 106 14.37 2.34 14.44
CA GLU A 106 14.29 1.09 13.68
C GLU A 106 13.62 -0.03 14.50
N ILE A 107 14.04 -0.21 15.75
CA ILE A 107 13.51 -1.27 16.63
C ILE A 107 12.02 -1.05 16.92
N LYS A 108 11.64 0.18 17.25
CA LYS A 108 10.24 0.56 17.44
C LYS A 108 9.41 0.33 16.17
N ASN A 109 9.96 0.64 15.00
CA ASN A 109 9.29 0.43 13.72
C ASN A 109 9.12 -1.06 13.44
N TYR A 110 10.18 -1.85 13.62
CA TYR A 110 10.15 -3.29 13.48
C TYR A 110 9.09 -3.92 14.38
N TRP A 111 9.08 -3.56 15.67
CA TRP A 111 8.06 -4.05 16.60
C TRP A 111 6.63 -3.71 16.12
N ARG A 112 6.43 -2.46 15.67
CA ARG A 112 5.13 -1.97 15.19
C ARG A 112 4.63 -2.75 13.99
N THR A 113 5.50 -3.17 13.07
CA THR A 113 5.10 -3.86 11.84
C THR A 113 5.04 -5.38 12.00
N HIS A 114 5.89 -5.98 12.84
CA HIS A 114 5.99 -7.44 12.99
C HIS A 114 5.11 -8.01 14.12
N PHE A 115 4.70 -7.18 15.09
CA PHE A 115 3.98 -7.67 16.28
C PHE A 115 2.63 -6.98 16.52
N LYS A 116 2.22 -6.01 15.68
CA LYS A 116 0.82 -5.54 15.66
C LYS A 116 -0.01 -6.46 14.76
N LYS A 117 -0.90 -7.22 15.40
CA LYS A 117 -1.82 -8.25 14.86
C LYS A 117 -1.21 -9.62 14.61
N ARG A 118 -1.08 -10.38 15.70
CA ARG A 118 -1.34 -11.84 15.71
C ARG A 118 -2.78 -12.16 16.15
N GLU A 119 -3.72 -11.25 15.96
CA GLU A 119 -5.14 -11.47 16.23
C GLU A 119 -5.97 -11.27 14.95
N LYS A 120 -5.95 -12.32 14.12
CA LYS A 120 -7.06 -12.88 13.33
C LYS A 120 -6.45 -13.93 12.40
N PRO A 121 -6.83 -15.22 12.51
CA PRO A 121 -6.40 -16.23 11.54
C PRO A 121 -6.89 -15.83 10.13
N PRO A 122 -6.14 -16.14 9.06
CA PRO A 122 -6.55 -15.84 7.70
C PRO A 122 -7.73 -16.73 7.30
N GLN A 123 -8.95 -16.25 7.53
CA GLN A 123 -10.20 -16.86 7.06
C GLN A 123 -10.63 -16.26 5.71
N ILE A 124 -9.75 -16.23 4.69
CA ILE A 124 -10.17 -15.82 3.32
C ILE A 124 -9.34 -16.55 2.25
N GLN A 125 -9.63 -17.83 2.01
CA GLN A 125 -9.36 -18.47 0.71
C GLN A 125 -10.49 -19.40 0.21
N GLY A 126 -11.57 -19.59 0.99
CA GLY A 126 -12.66 -20.52 0.64
C GLY A 126 -13.90 -19.92 -0.03
N LYS A 127 -14.09 -18.59 -0.01
CA LYS A 127 -15.38 -18.00 -0.47
C LYS A 127 -15.46 -17.71 -1.97
N ARG A 128 -14.36 -17.31 -2.62
CA ARG A 128 -14.36 -16.94 -4.04
C ARG A 128 -14.71 -18.11 -4.97
N LYS A 129 -14.33 -19.34 -4.63
CA LYS A 129 -14.65 -20.52 -5.47
C LYS A 129 -16.10 -20.97 -5.40
N ALA A 130 -16.85 -20.59 -4.36
CA ALA A 130 -18.25 -21.01 -4.24
C ALA A 130 -19.19 -20.08 -5.01
N GLU A 131 -18.85 -18.80 -5.15
CA GLU A 131 -19.64 -17.82 -5.91
C GLU A 131 -19.52 -18.04 -7.42
N ASP A 132 -18.30 -18.25 -7.94
CA ASP A 132 -18.07 -18.52 -9.37
C ASP A 132 -18.78 -19.82 -9.85
N VAL A 133 -18.80 -20.88 -9.02
CA VAL A 133 -19.45 -22.16 -9.36
C VAL A 133 -20.98 -22.05 -9.38
N VAL A 134 -21.56 -21.14 -8.59
CA VAL A 134 -23.03 -20.93 -8.56
C VAL A 134 -23.47 -20.12 -9.78
N GLU A 135 -22.68 -19.14 -10.21
CA GLU A 135 -23.01 -18.30 -11.37
C GLU A 135 -22.89 -19.08 -12.70
N GLU A 136 -21.86 -19.93 -12.83
CA GLU A 136 -21.69 -20.80 -14.01
C GLU A 136 -22.81 -21.84 -14.14
N LYS A 137 -23.29 -22.41 -13.02
CA LYS A 137 -24.40 -23.37 -13.01
C LYS A 137 -25.73 -22.72 -13.36
N GLN A 138 -25.98 -21.49 -12.91
CA GLN A 138 -27.18 -20.73 -13.27
C GLN A 138 -27.22 -20.37 -14.76
N HIS A 139 -26.07 -20.03 -15.35
CA HIS A 139 -25.98 -19.76 -16.79
C HIS A 139 -26.26 -21.01 -17.63
N GLN A 140 -25.69 -22.17 -17.28
CA GLN A 140 -25.95 -23.44 -17.98
C GLN A 140 -27.43 -23.88 -17.87
N ASP A 141 -28.05 -23.73 -16.70
CA ASP A 141 -29.46 -24.05 -16.51
C ASP A 141 -30.38 -23.12 -17.32
N ALA A 142 -30.02 -21.84 -17.47
CA ALA A 142 -30.78 -20.87 -18.26
C ALA A 142 -30.65 -21.10 -19.78
N GLU A 143 -29.47 -21.45 -20.26
CA GLU A 143 -29.24 -21.80 -21.67
C GLU A 143 -29.96 -23.10 -22.05
N THR A 144 -29.93 -24.12 -21.17
CA THR A 144 -30.64 -25.38 -21.40
C THR A 144 -32.15 -25.15 -21.51
N ARG A 145 -32.75 -24.36 -20.60
CA ARG A 145 -34.19 -24.02 -20.66
C ARG A 145 -34.59 -23.27 -21.94
N LYS A 146 -33.77 -22.31 -22.39
CA LYS A 146 -34.03 -21.62 -23.66
C LYS A 146 -33.95 -22.57 -24.85
N SER A 147 -32.97 -23.49 -24.85
CA SER A 147 -32.85 -24.48 -25.92
C SER A 147 -34.01 -25.48 -25.95
N ASP A 148 -34.53 -25.87 -24.77
CA ASP A 148 -35.71 -26.73 -24.65
C ASP A 148 -36.99 -26.01 -25.12
N GLU A 149 -37.15 -24.72 -24.81
CA GLU A 149 -38.27 -23.90 -25.32
C GLU A 149 -38.21 -23.77 -26.85
N ILE A 150 -37.04 -23.46 -27.42
CA ILE A 150 -36.86 -23.37 -28.87
C ILE A 150 -37.12 -24.72 -29.55
N ASN A 151 -36.64 -25.83 -28.97
CA ASN A 151 -36.92 -27.16 -29.50
C ASN A 151 -38.41 -27.53 -29.39
N LYS A 152 -39.09 -27.11 -28.32
CA LYS A 152 -40.53 -27.32 -28.15
C LYS A 152 -41.35 -26.53 -29.17
N GLU A 153 -40.99 -25.28 -29.44
CA GLU A 153 -41.60 -24.46 -30.50
C GLU A 153 -41.36 -25.08 -31.88
N ARG A 154 -40.12 -25.52 -32.16
CA ARG A 154 -39.79 -26.21 -33.42
C ARG A 154 -40.57 -27.50 -33.60
N MET A 155 -40.75 -28.30 -32.54
CA MET A 155 -41.52 -29.54 -32.58
C MET A 155 -43.03 -29.30 -32.69
N ASN A 156 -43.54 -28.16 -32.19
CA ASN A 156 -44.91 -27.73 -32.44
C ASN A 156 -45.12 -27.34 -33.91
N TYR A 157 -44.15 -26.65 -34.54
CA TYR A 157 -44.25 -26.25 -35.95
C TYR A 157 -44.23 -27.44 -36.93
N LEU A 158 -43.58 -28.55 -36.54
CA LEU A 158 -43.55 -29.79 -37.33
C LEU A 158 -44.77 -30.71 -37.13
N ARG A 159 -45.64 -30.41 -36.16
CA ARG A 159 -46.84 -31.21 -35.84
C ARG A 159 -48.16 -30.54 -36.28
N GLY A 160 -48.10 -29.34 -36.85
CA GLY A 160 -49.26 -28.65 -37.40
C GLY A 160 -49.39 -28.88 -38.90
N ASP A 161 -50.04 -29.98 -39.29
CA ASP A 161 -50.73 -30.06 -40.58
C ASP A 161 -52.20 -29.65 -40.37
N GLU A 162 -52.74 -29.00 -41.42
CA GLU A 162 -54.13 -28.69 -41.73
C GLU A 162 -54.65 -27.27 -41.40
N ASP A 163 -54.98 -26.56 -42.49
CA ASP A 163 -55.69 -25.28 -42.63
C ASP A 163 -54.94 -23.94 -42.46
N MET A 164 -54.33 -23.47 -43.56
CA MET A 164 -54.60 -22.09 -44.02
C MET A 164 -54.30 -21.90 -45.50
N SER A 165 -55.34 -21.45 -46.20
CA SER A 165 -55.38 -21.07 -47.60
C SER A 165 -54.40 -19.95 -47.97
N PHE A 166 -53.81 -20.12 -49.14
CA PHE A 166 -53.14 -19.17 -50.03
C PHE A 166 -53.46 -17.68 -49.76
N THR A 167 -52.47 -16.87 -49.37
CA THR A 167 -52.23 -15.52 -49.93
C THR A 167 -50.89 -14.91 -49.48
N ASN A 168 -50.00 -14.79 -50.47
CA ASN A 168 -48.92 -13.82 -50.67
C ASN A 168 -47.94 -13.45 -49.54
N CYS A 169 -46.72 -13.96 -49.73
CA CYS A 169 -45.44 -13.36 -49.36
C CYS A 169 -45.23 -12.01 -50.09
N PRO A 170 -44.48 -11.05 -49.51
CA PRO A 170 -43.19 -10.76 -50.13
C PRO A 170 -42.02 -10.60 -49.14
N THR A 171 -40.98 -11.39 -49.42
CA THR A 171 -39.54 -11.03 -49.60
C THR A 171 -38.88 -10.11 -48.56
N LEU A 172 -37.96 -10.58 -47.71
CA LEU A 172 -36.57 -11.07 -47.92
C LEU A 172 -35.52 -9.99 -47.59
N HIS A 173 -34.42 -10.46 -47.00
CA HIS A 173 -33.15 -9.82 -46.61
C HIS A 173 -33.13 -9.21 -45.20
N GLN A 174 -32.49 -9.80 -44.18
CA GLN A 174 -31.22 -10.57 -44.08
C GLN A 174 -30.09 -9.79 -44.74
N GLU A 175 -29.14 -9.23 -44.00
CA GLU A 175 -28.04 -9.94 -43.31
C GLU A 175 -27.47 -9.03 -42.20
N VAL A 176 -27.15 -9.50 -40.98
CA VAL A 176 -25.87 -10.11 -40.54
C VAL A 176 -24.65 -9.47 -41.22
N ASN A 177 -23.51 -9.18 -40.64
CA ASN A 177 -22.74 -9.61 -39.47
C ASN A 177 -21.71 -8.45 -39.28
N CYS A 178 -20.95 -8.31 -38.21
CA CYS A 178 -19.87 -9.23 -37.93
C CYS A 178 -19.15 -8.74 -36.68
N TRP A 179 -18.83 -9.69 -35.84
CA TRP A 179 -17.93 -9.55 -34.73
C TRP A 179 -16.53 -9.20 -35.24
N SER A 180 -15.78 -8.43 -34.46
CA SER A 180 -14.34 -8.61 -34.39
C SER A 180 -13.87 -8.31 -32.97
N ILE A 181 -13.65 -9.41 -32.26
CA ILE A 181 -12.81 -9.51 -31.07
C ILE A 181 -11.39 -9.12 -31.47
N SER A 182 -10.72 -8.35 -30.62
CA SER A 182 -9.27 -8.45 -30.43
C SER A 182 -8.92 -8.09 -28.99
N ASN A 183 -8.51 -9.12 -28.23
CA ASN A 183 -7.78 -9.02 -26.97
C ASN A 183 -6.50 -8.19 -27.15
N VAL A 184 -5.99 -7.57 -26.08
CA VAL A 184 -4.70 -7.92 -25.44
C VAL A 184 -4.36 -6.89 -24.33
N THR A 185 -4.21 -7.45 -23.13
CA THR A 185 -3.46 -7.09 -21.91
C THR A 185 -2.71 -5.75 -21.79
N GLU A 186 -2.89 -5.05 -20.64
CA GLU A 186 -1.81 -4.66 -19.71
C GLU A 186 -2.39 -4.00 -18.44
N ASP A 187 -2.58 -4.80 -17.38
CA ASP A 187 -2.85 -4.28 -16.03
C ASP A 187 -1.52 -3.88 -15.35
N SER A 188 -1.18 -2.60 -15.44
CA SER A 188 -0.16 -1.99 -14.61
C SER A 188 -0.72 -1.68 -13.22
N PHE A 189 -0.26 -2.48 -12.24
CA PHE A 189 -0.53 -2.33 -10.83
C PHE A 189 -0.26 -0.90 -10.32
N LEU A 190 -1.34 -0.25 -9.89
CA LEU A 190 -1.37 0.97 -9.10
C LEU A 190 -0.69 0.73 -7.74
N TRP A 191 0.54 1.21 -7.56
CA TRP A 191 1.10 1.43 -6.23
C TRP A 191 0.40 2.63 -5.59
N GLY A 192 -0.68 2.33 -4.88
CA GLY A 192 -1.43 3.25 -4.05
C GLY A 192 -0.59 3.83 -2.93
N SER A 193 -0.31 5.12 -3.07
CA SER A 193 -0.13 6.13 -2.03
C SER A 193 -0.84 5.81 -0.71
N LEU A 194 -0.09 5.66 0.38
CA LEU A 194 -0.58 5.85 1.77
C LEU A 194 0.59 6.14 2.72
N TRP A 195 1.16 7.34 2.60
CA TRP A 195 1.93 7.97 3.68
C TRP A 195 1.46 9.43 3.84
N ASN A 196 0.22 9.60 4.29
CA ASN A 196 -0.27 10.87 4.82
C ASN A 196 0.04 10.93 6.31
N TRP A 197 0.85 11.91 6.71
CA TRP A 197 1.09 12.27 8.11
C TRP A 197 0.16 13.43 8.49
N HIS A 198 -0.60 13.27 9.57
CA HIS A 198 -1.21 14.34 10.36
C HIS A 198 -0.29 14.63 11.55
#